data_AF-I9B456-F1
#
_entry.id   AF-I9B456-F1
#
_cell.length_a   1.000
_cell.length_b   1.000
_cell.length_c   1.000
_cell.angle_alpha   90.00
_cell.angle_beta   90.00
_cell.angle_gamma   90.00
#
_symmetry.space_group_name_H-M   'P 1'
#
loop_
_entity.id
_entity.type
_entity.pdbx_description
1 polymer ?
#
loop_
_entity_poly.entity_id
_entity_poly.type
_entity_poly.pdbx_seq_one_letter_code
_entity_poly.pdbx_strand_id
1 'polypeptide(L)'
;MAYSVTTVKGREKFAQAHGTSGVLPKIVKMAFGDGGVDGSLEPVAPVTELTELGNELLRKDLEAVSYPVTTTVRYTGRLLTTELNGMNINEIALVDADGDVIAIKRFTNKGKDVDSELVFDWNEEF
;
A
#
# COMPACT_ATOMS: atom_id res chain seq x y z
N MET A 1 -6.74 -14.71 -1.55
CA MET A 1 -5.34 -14.63 -2.03
C MET A 1 -4.88 -13.17 -1.96
N ALA A 2 -3.61 -12.90 -1.73
CA ALA A 2 -3.06 -11.54 -1.79
C ALA A 2 -1.70 -11.57 -2.51
N TYR A 3 -1.45 -10.57 -3.35
CA TYR A 3 -0.22 -10.40 -4.10
C TYR A 3 0.41 -9.07 -3.73
N SER A 4 1.72 -9.03 -3.53
CA SER A 4 2.44 -7.77 -3.30
C SER A 4 3.71 -7.71 -4.10
N VAL A 5 4.09 -6.51 -4.52
CA VAL A 5 5.32 -6.25 -5.25
C VAL A 5 5.95 -4.94 -4.78
N THR A 6 7.27 -4.92 -4.69
CA THR A 6 8.05 -3.67 -4.61
C THR A 6 8.26 -3.15 -6.02
N THR A 7 7.86 -1.90 -6.27
CA THR A 7 7.93 -1.30 -7.60
C THR A 7 9.38 -1.15 -8.07
N VAL A 8 9.58 -0.96 -9.38
CA VAL A 8 10.88 -0.56 -9.93
C VAL A 8 11.39 0.67 -9.20
N LYS A 9 10.53 1.67 -8.97
CA LYS A 9 10.86 2.90 -8.25
C LYS A 9 11.32 2.63 -6.82
N GLY A 10 10.64 1.74 -6.09
CA GLY A 10 11.07 1.31 -4.77
C GLY A 10 12.45 0.67 -4.79
N ARG A 11 12.67 -0.28 -5.72
CA ARG A 11 13.98 -0.95 -5.88
C ARG A 11 15.11 0.00 -6.25
N GLU A 12 14.85 1.00 -7.08
CA GLU A 12 15.81 2.07 -7.41
C GLU A 12 16.24 2.85 -6.16
N LYS A 13 15.28 3.22 -5.31
CA LYS A 13 15.58 3.93 -4.05
C LYS A 13 16.39 3.06 -3.09
N PHE A 14 16.05 1.77 -2.97
CA PHE A 14 16.86 0.81 -2.20
C PHE A 14 18.29 0.71 -2.73
N ALA A 15 18.47 0.57 -4.04
CA ALA A 15 19.78 0.48 -4.66
C ALA A 15 20.62 1.76 -4.44
N GLN A 16 20.02 2.93 -4.61
CA GLN A 16 20.70 4.21 -4.35
C GLN A 16 21.06 4.37 -2.86
N ALA A 17 20.17 4.01 -1.94
CA ALA A 17 20.42 4.06 -0.51
C ALA A 17 21.59 3.16 -0.09
N HIS A 18 21.66 1.93 -0.62
CA HIS A 18 22.77 1.03 -0.34
C HIS A 18 24.08 1.46 -1.01
N GLY A 19 24.02 2.06 -2.20
CA GLY A 19 25.21 2.40 -2.99
C GLY A 19 25.85 3.73 -2.63
N THR A 20 25.05 4.80 -2.55
CA THR A 20 25.56 6.18 -2.56
C THR A 20 24.80 7.14 -1.67
N SER A 21 23.46 7.15 -1.67
CA SER A 21 22.68 8.16 -0.96
C SER A 21 22.69 7.94 0.56
N GLY A 22 22.78 6.68 1.02
CA GLY A 22 22.71 6.31 2.43
C GLY A 22 21.35 6.58 3.09
N VAL A 23 20.35 7.02 2.33
CA VAL A 23 19.05 7.48 2.84
C VAL A 23 17.92 6.91 2.00
N LEU A 24 16.94 6.32 2.68
CA LEU A 24 15.63 5.98 2.13
C LEU A 24 14.59 7.00 2.61
N PRO A 25 13.80 7.59 1.69
CA PRO A 25 12.63 8.36 2.07
C PRO A 25 11.68 7.50 2.91
N LYS A 26 11.11 8.09 3.96
CA LYS A 26 10.16 7.38 4.82
C LYS A 26 8.88 7.12 4.06
N ILE A 27 8.27 5.94 4.25
CA ILE A 27 6.86 5.75 3.91
C ILE A 27 6.02 6.60 4.86
N VAL A 28 5.21 7.49 4.30
CA VAL A 28 4.38 8.44 5.08
C VAL A 28 2.90 8.28 4.80
N LYS A 29 2.53 7.67 3.68
CA LYS A 29 1.14 7.58 3.22
C LYS A 29 0.79 6.16 2.77
N MET A 30 -0.50 5.84 2.89
CA MET A 30 -1.11 4.68 2.25
C MET A 30 -2.17 5.17 1.26
N ALA A 31 -2.12 4.65 0.04
CA ALA A 31 -3.19 4.80 -0.93
C ALA A 31 -4.08 3.55 -0.92
N PHE A 32 -5.36 3.74 -1.19
CA PHE A 32 -6.42 2.72 -1.19
C PHE A 32 -7.17 2.80 -2.52
N GLY A 33 -7.48 1.64 -3.09
CA GLY A 33 -8.11 1.55 -4.40
C GLY A 33 -8.94 0.29 -4.61
N ASP A 34 -9.63 0.26 -5.75
CA ASP A 34 -10.54 -0.81 -6.15
C ASP A 34 -10.25 -1.42 -7.53
N GLY A 35 -9.10 -1.08 -8.14
CA GLY A 35 -8.65 -1.60 -9.45
C GLY A 35 -7.77 -2.85 -9.40
N GLY A 36 -7.77 -3.58 -8.27
CA GLY A 36 -6.89 -4.71 -7.99
C GLY A 36 -7.40 -6.10 -8.39
N VAL A 37 -8.63 -6.19 -8.92
CA VAL A 37 -9.29 -7.46 -9.29
C VAL A 37 -9.64 -7.52 -10.77
N ASP A 38 -9.84 -8.72 -11.31
CA ASP A 38 -10.34 -8.94 -12.66
C ASP A 38 -11.88 -8.94 -12.75
N GLY A 39 -12.41 -9.24 -13.94
CA GLY A 39 -13.86 -9.33 -14.17
C GLY A 39 -14.57 -10.44 -13.41
N SER A 40 -13.84 -11.39 -12.82
CA SER A 40 -14.37 -12.45 -11.94
C SER A 40 -14.24 -12.09 -10.45
N LEU A 41 -13.81 -10.86 -10.14
CA LEU A 41 -13.51 -10.37 -8.79
C LEU A 41 -12.34 -11.09 -8.11
N GLU A 42 -11.47 -11.74 -8.90
CA GLU A 42 -10.27 -12.39 -8.39
C GLU A 42 -9.08 -11.41 -8.41
N PRO A 43 -8.23 -11.37 -7.36
CA PRO A 43 -7.09 -10.46 -7.33
C PRO A 43 -6.09 -10.73 -8.46
N VAL A 44 -5.65 -9.68 -9.12
CA VAL A 44 -4.62 -9.75 -10.16
C VAL A 44 -3.28 -9.38 -9.55
N ALA A 45 -2.23 -10.15 -9.83
CA ALA A 45 -0.88 -9.80 -9.37
C ALA A 45 -0.44 -8.44 -9.95
N PRO A 46 0.02 -7.48 -9.12
CA PRO A 46 0.54 -6.22 -9.60
C PRO A 46 1.87 -6.43 -10.35
N VAL A 47 2.10 -5.66 -11.41
CA VAL A 47 3.39 -5.64 -12.12
C VAL A 47 4.34 -4.63 -11.48
N THR A 48 5.65 -4.81 -11.65
CA THR A 48 6.63 -4.01 -10.89
C THR A 48 6.76 -2.57 -11.39
N GLU A 49 6.32 -2.30 -12.61
CA GLU A 49 6.45 -1.02 -13.32
C GLU A 49 5.37 -0.01 -12.92
N LEU A 50 4.37 -0.45 -12.16
CA LEU A 50 3.30 0.42 -11.68
C LEU A 50 3.86 1.56 -10.82
N THR A 51 3.35 2.76 -11.07
CA THR A 51 3.66 3.98 -10.31
C THR A 51 2.42 4.53 -9.58
N GLU A 52 1.29 3.85 -9.73
CA GLU A 52 -0.01 4.17 -9.14
C GLU A 52 -0.86 2.90 -8.97
N LEU A 53 -1.97 3.01 -8.24
CA LEU A 53 -2.99 1.96 -8.15
C LEU A 53 -3.77 1.85 -9.47
N GLY A 54 -4.41 0.71 -9.72
CA GLY A 54 -5.26 0.52 -10.90
C GLY A 54 -6.45 1.47 -10.92
N ASN A 55 -7.01 1.77 -9.76
CA ASN A 55 -7.92 2.89 -9.53
C ASN A 55 -7.77 3.38 -8.09
N GLU A 56 -7.12 4.52 -7.90
CA GLU A 56 -6.93 5.14 -6.59
C GLU A 56 -8.20 5.89 -6.15
N LEU A 57 -8.70 5.57 -4.95
CA LEU A 57 -9.88 6.21 -4.37
C LEU A 57 -9.52 7.21 -3.27
N LEU A 58 -8.49 6.91 -2.49
CA LEU A 58 -8.04 7.75 -1.39
C LEU A 58 -6.56 7.55 -1.12
N ARG A 59 -5.87 8.65 -0.80
CA ARG A 59 -4.49 8.64 -0.31
C ARG A 59 -4.41 9.51 0.94
N LYS A 60 -3.93 8.94 2.03
CA LYS A 60 -3.82 9.63 3.32
C LYS A 60 -2.60 9.18 4.11
N ASP A 61 -2.26 9.97 5.12
CA ASP A 61 -1.15 9.68 6.02
C ASP A 61 -1.39 8.35 6.76
N LEU A 62 -0.29 7.66 7.07
CA LEU A 62 -0.33 6.45 7.89
C LEU A 62 -0.88 6.78 9.28
N GLU A 63 -1.69 5.87 9.82
CA GLU A 63 -2.14 5.95 11.21
C GLU A 63 -0.97 5.68 12.17
N ALA A 64 -0.14 4.67 11.86
CA ALA A 64 0.99 4.31 12.68
C ALA A 64 2.11 3.65 11.87
N VAL A 65 3.33 3.77 12.40
CA VAL A 65 4.50 2.99 12.00
C VAL A 65 5.06 2.32 13.25
N SER A 66 5.22 1.00 13.22
CA SER A 66 5.74 0.23 14.35
C SER A 66 6.74 -0.83 13.90
N TYR A 67 7.46 -1.42 14.84
CA TYR A 67 8.50 -2.41 14.59
C TYR A 67 8.17 -3.68 15.40
N PRO A 68 7.29 -4.56 14.89
CA PRO A 68 6.85 -5.75 15.63
C PRO A 68 8.02 -6.70 15.95
N VAL A 69 9.04 -6.72 15.09
CA VAL A 69 10.35 -7.35 15.32
C VAL A 69 11.44 -6.46 14.72
N THR A 70 12.71 -6.72 15.06
CA THR A 70 13.84 -5.87 14.68
C THR A 70 14.10 -5.76 13.18
N THR A 71 13.66 -6.74 12.39
CA THR A 71 13.85 -6.82 10.92
C THR A 71 12.57 -6.54 10.14
N THR A 72 11.54 -5.99 10.79
CA THR A 72 10.23 -5.77 10.15
C THR A 72 9.67 -4.41 10.54
N VAL A 73 9.27 -3.65 9.54
CA VAL A 73 8.48 -2.42 9.72
C VAL A 73 7.03 -2.74 9.43
N ARG A 74 6.11 -2.30 10.30
CA ARG A 74 4.67 -2.35 10.06
C ARG A 74 4.13 -0.96 9.80
N TYR A 75 3.53 -0.79 8.63
CA TYR A 75 2.77 0.40 8.27
C TYR A 75 1.28 0.12 8.45
N THR A 76 0.61 0.95 9.24
CA THR A 76 -0.82 0.83 9.53
C THR A 76 -1.56 1.98 8.86
N GLY A 77 -2.50 1.66 7.97
CA GLY A 77 -3.45 2.59 7.39
C GLY A 77 -4.86 2.31 7.87
N ARG A 78 -5.67 3.35 8.08
CA ARG A 78 -7.07 3.23 8.53
C ARG A 78 -8.02 4.02 7.64
N LEU A 79 -9.09 3.34 7.20
CA LEU A 79 -10.29 3.93 6.65
C LEU A 79 -11.35 4.08 7.75
N LEU A 80 -11.72 5.32 8.04
CA LEU A 80 -12.69 5.69 9.06
C LEU A 80 -14.12 5.40 8.60
N THR A 81 -15.08 5.44 9.53
CA THR A 81 -16.53 5.29 9.25
C THR A 81 -17.06 6.28 8.22
N THR A 82 -16.43 7.45 8.07
CA THR A 82 -16.81 8.48 7.10
C THR A 82 -16.15 8.35 5.72
N GLU A 83 -15.23 7.38 5.54
CA GLU A 83 -14.40 7.27 4.34
C GLU A 83 -14.80 6.04 3.51
N LEU A 84 -14.92 6.25 2.19
CA LEU A 84 -15.12 5.20 1.18
C LEU A 84 -16.31 4.24 1.44
N ASN A 85 -17.39 4.75 2.05
CA ASN A 85 -18.61 3.97 2.27
C ASN A 85 -19.25 3.53 0.95
N GLY A 86 -19.64 2.26 0.87
CA GLY A 86 -20.17 1.63 -0.34
C GLY A 86 -19.11 1.16 -1.34
N MET A 87 -17.82 1.41 -1.06
CA MET A 87 -16.72 0.99 -1.92
C MET A 87 -16.16 -0.37 -1.49
N ASN A 88 -15.58 -1.09 -2.45
CA ASN A 88 -14.74 -2.24 -2.16
C ASN A 88 -13.28 -1.80 -2.21
N ILE A 89 -12.49 -2.18 -1.22
CA ILE A 89 -11.04 -1.97 -1.27
C ILE A 89 -10.39 -3.29 -1.61
N ASN A 90 -9.56 -3.30 -2.65
CA ASN A 90 -8.89 -4.50 -3.13
C ASN A 90 -7.44 -4.25 -3.56
N GLU A 91 -6.97 -3.01 -3.47
CA GLU A 91 -5.57 -2.68 -3.60
C GLU A 91 -5.15 -1.56 -2.66
N ILE A 92 -3.91 -1.63 -2.18
CA ILE A 92 -3.26 -0.59 -1.38
C ILE A 92 -1.83 -0.38 -1.85
N ALA A 93 -1.32 0.83 -1.66
CA ALA A 93 0.06 1.18 -1.95
C ALA A 93 0.72 1.90 -0.78
N LEU A 94 2.01 1.62 -0.58
CA LEU A 94 2.88 2.39 0.31
C LEU A 94 3.51 3.54 -0.48
N VAL A 95 3.33 4.76 0.01
CA VAL A 95 3.79 5.98 -0.65
C VAL A 95 4.78 6.70 0.26
N ASP A 96 5.94 7.05 -0.30
CA ASP A 96 6.99 7.71 0.45
C ASP A 96 6.86 9.24 0.53
N ALA A 97 7.77 9.85 1.27
CA ALA A 97 7.78 11.30 1.52
C ALA A 97 8.00 12.13 0.25
N ASP A 98 8.54 11.55 -0.82
CA ASP A 98 8.68 12.20 -2.13
C ASP A 98 7.41 12.05 -2.99
N GLY A 99 6.43 11.26 -2.52
CA GLY A 99 5.19 10.98 -3.23
C GLY A 99 5.26 9.78 -4.17
N ASP A 100 6.34 9.01 -4.14
CA ASP A 100 6.54 7.84 -5.00
C ASP A 100 5.85 6.60 -4.43
N VAL A 101 5.25 5.79 -5.31
CA VAL A 101 4.69 4.48 -4.95
C VAL A 101 5.82 3.44 -4.86
N ILE A 102 6.07 2.94 -3.65
CA ILE A 102 7.20 2.04 -3.35
C ILE A 102 6.80 0.58 -3.42
N ALA A 103 5.59 0.27 -3.00
CA ALA A 103 5.06 -1.08 -3.06
C ALA A 103 3.55 -1.06 -3.28
N ILE A 104 3.04 -2.05 -4.00
CA ILE A 104 1.62 -2.26 -4.24
C ILE A 104 1.22 -3.65 -3.78
N LYS A 105 0.06 -3.75 -3.14
CA LYS A 105 -0.55 -5.01 -2.71
C LYS A 105 -2.00 -5.07 -3.20
N ARG A 106 -2.35 -6.16 -3.87
CA ARG A 106 -3.69 -6.49 -4.36
C ARG A 106 -4.24 -7.70 -3.64
N PHE A 107 -5.51 -7.69 -3.30
CA PHE A 107 -6.17 -8.71 -2.49
C PHE A 107 -7.67 -8.75 -2.82
N THR A 108 -8.39 -9.72 -2.26
CA THR A 108 -9.84 -9.87 -2.47
C THR A 108 -10.61 -8.68 -1.92
N ASN A 109 -11.75 -8.33 -2.53
CA ASN A 109 -12.59 -7.22 -2.10
C ASN A 109 -12.86 -7.22 -0.58
N LYS A 110 -12.56 -6.10 0.06
CA LYS A 110 -12.98 -5.75 1.42
C LYS A 110 -14.00 -4.63 1.31
N GLY A 111 -15.27 -4.97 1.45
CA GLY A 111 -16.36 -4.01 1.43
C GLY A 111 -16.30 -3.07 2.63
N LYS A 112 -16.62 -1.80 2.41
CA LYS A 112 -16.70 -0.77 3.43
C LYS A 112 -18.13 -0.27 3.56
N ASP A 113 -18.72 -0.41 4.75
CA ASP A 113 -20.00 0.21 5.09
C ASP A 113 -19.83 1.38 6.06
N VAL A 114 -20.91 2.12 6.30
CA VAL A 114 -20.93 3.34 7.13
C VAL A 114 -20.62 3.09 8.60
N ASP A 115 -20.82 1.86 9.09
CA ASP A 115 -20.66 1.52 10.50
C ASP A 115 -19.33 0.79 10.79
N SER A 116 -18.52 0.53 9.76
CA SER A 116 -17.25 -0.19 9.86
C SER A 116 -16.06 0.73 9.65
N GLU A 117 -14.95 0.42 10.32
CA GLU A 117 -13.60 0.91 9.97
C GLU A 117 -12.80 -0.23 9.35
N LEU A 118 -11.91 0.08 8.42
CA LEU A 118 -10.97 -0.90 7.88
C LEU A 118 -9.55 -0.51 8.25
N VAL A 119 -8.85 -1.40 8.94
CA VAL A 119 -7.44 -1.25 9.32
C VAL A 119 -6.60 -2.20 8.48
N PHE A 120 -5.56 -1.66 7.87
CA PHE A 120 -4.63 -2.37 7.00
C PHE A 120 -3.23 -2.32 7.58
N ASP A 121 -2.77 -3.46 8.07
CA ASP A 121 -1.39 -3.65 8.48
C ASP A 121 -0.57 -4.23 7.32
N TRP A 122 0.51 -3.54 6.97
CA TRP A 122 1.49 -3.98 6.01
C TRP A 122 2.85 -4.13 6.67
N ASN A 123 3.30 -5.37 6.83
CA ASN A 123 4.67 -5.69 7.22
C ASN A 123 5.62 -5.71 6.01
N GLU A 124 6.67 -4.92 6.08
CA GLU A 124 7.83 -4.97 5.18
C GLU A 124 8.99 -5.62 5.94
N GLU A 125 9.53 -6.70 5.39
CA GLU A 125 10.61 -7.51 5.98
C GLU A 125 11.93 -7.22 5.24
N PHE A 126 13.00 -7.03 6.01
CA PHE A 126 14.34 -6.65 5.53
C PHE A 126 15.38 -7.72 5.83
#